data_AF-A0A6P1TRX1-F1
#
_entry.id   AF-A0A6P1TRX1-F1
#
_cell.length_a   1.000
_cell.length_b   1.000
_cell.length_c   1.000
_cell.angle_alpha   90.00
_cell.angle_beta   90.00
_cell.angle_gamma   90.00
#
_symmetry.space_group_name_H-M   'P 1'
#
loop_
_entity.id
_entity.type
_entity.pdbx_description
1 polymer ?
#
loop_
_entity_poly.entity_id
_entity_poly.type
_entity_poly.pdbx_seq_one_letter_code
_entity_poly.pdbx_strand_id
1 'polypeptide(L)' 'MSKQFVKEEGIRFSEYLNGIRMEEAKKLLNLYSFDNIKNIVRQVGFGNNPHYFSQVFKRYTGYTPKEYLDNVF' A
#
# COMPACT_ATOMS: atom_id res chain seq x y z
N MET A 1 18.66 -1.12 -14.97
CA MET A 1 17.73 -2.27 -15.07
C MET A 1 16.27 -1.81 -15.05
N SER A 2 15.77 -1.19 -16.12
CA SER A 2 14.38 -0.70 -16.18
C SER A 2 13.71 -0.87 -17.55
N LYS A 3 14.27 -1.69 -18.46
CA LYS A 3 13.77 -1.85 -19.84
C LYS A 3 13.16 -3.22 -20.16
N GLN A 4 12.88 -4.06 -19.16
CA GLN A 4 12.48 -5.46 -19.44
C GLN A 4 11.17 -5.91 -18.77
N PHE A 5 10.26 -4.98 -18.47
CA PHE A 5 8.90 -5.32 -17.99
C PHE A 5 7.85 -4.34 -18.53
N VAL A 6 7.90 -4.03 -19.83
CA VAL A 6 6.69 -3.63 -20.56
C VAL A 6 6.14 -4.90 -21.17
N LYS A 7 5.67 -5.83 -20.33
CA LYS A 7 5.05 -7.06 -20.79
C LYS A 7 3.54 -6.91 -20.58
N GLU A 8 2.89 -6.60 -21.70
CA GLU A 8 1.53 -7.00 -22.08
C GLU A 8 0.29 -6.41 -21.37
N GLU A 9 0.38 -5.62 -20.30
CA GLU A 9 -0.84 -5.13 -19.60
C GLU A 9 -1.03 -3.59 -19.58
N GLY A 10 -0.17 -2.80 -20.21
CA GLY A 10 -0.28 -1.33 -20.20
C GLY A 10 -0.04 -0.65 -18.82
N ILE A 11 0.11 -1.45 -17.76
CA ILE A 11 0.40 -1.03 -16.39
C ILE A 11 1.92 -1.05 -16.16
N ARG A 12 2.46 -0.03 -15.48
CA ARG A 12 3.90 -0.01 -15.15
C ARG A 12 4.20 -1.04 -14.06
N PHE A 13 5.36 -1.71 -14.09
CA PHE A 13 5.77 -2.67 -13.04
C PHE A 13 5.62 -2.10 -11.61
N SER A 14 5.93 -0.81 -11.43
CA SER A 14 5.76 -0.11 -10.15
C SER A 14 4.31 -0.07 -9.67
N GLU A 15 3.35 0.08 -10.59
CA GLU A 15 1.92 0.12 -10.26
C GLU A 15 1.41 -1.27 -9.89
N TYR A 16 1.82 -2.29 -10.64
CA TYR A 16 1.54 -3.69 -10.31
C TYR A 16 2.08 -4.07 -8.92
N LEU A 17 3.36 -3.76 -8.65
CA LEU A 17 3.98 -4.02 -7.36
C LEU A 17 3.29 -3.25 -6.22
N ASN A 18 2.91 -1.99 -6.48
CA ASN A 18 2.16 -1.21 -5.50
C ASN A 18 0.80 -1.85 -5.20
N GLY A 19 0.09 -2.39 -6.21
CA GLY A 19 -1.16 -3.11 -5.99
C GLY A 19 -1.00 -4.29 -5.02
N ILE A 20 0.01 -5.13 -5.24
CA ILE A 20 0.32 -6.25 -4.33
C ILE A 20 0.60 -5.75 -2.90
N ARG A 21 1.41 -4.71 -2.77
CA ARG A 21 1.77 -4.12 -1.46
C ARG A 21 0.55 -3.55 -0.74
N MET A 22 -0.38 -2.94 -1.48
CA MET A 22 -1.59 -2.36 -0.89
C MET A 22 -2.57 -3.44 -0.42
N GLU A 23 -2.73 -4.53 -1.16
CA GLU A 23 -3.55 -5.66 -0.71
C GLU A 23 -2.99 -6.28 0.57
N GLU A 24 -1.67 -6.41 0.69
CA GLU A 24 -1.05 -6.87 1.93
C GLU A 24 -1.23 -5.86 3.08
N ALA A 25 -1.09 -4.56 2.80
CA ALA A 25 -1.32 -3.50 3.77
C ALA A 25 -2.74 -3.54 4.34
N LYS A 26 -3.77 -3.78 3.51
CA LYS A 26 -5.16 -3.93 3.95
C LYS A 26 -5.32 -5.08 4.94
N LYS A 27 -4.71 -6.24 4.66
CA LYS A 27 -4.75 -7.39 5.58
C LYS A 27 -4.09 -7.06 6.91
N LEU A 28 -2.91 -6.45 6.89
CA LEU A 28 -2.19 -6.08 8.10
C LEU A 28 -2.95 -5.03 8.92
N LEU A 29 -3.57 -4.04 8.27
CA LEU A 29 -4.44 -3.08 8.95
C LEU A 29 -5.64 -3.78 9.61
N ASN A 30 -6.24 -4.78 8.97
CA ASN A 30 -7.34 -5.53 9.59
C ASN A 30 -6.91 -6.38 10.80
N LEU A 31 -5.63 -6.79 10.85
CA LEU A 31 -5.09 -7.63 11.92
C LEU A 31 -4.53 -6.82 13.09
N TYR A 32 -4.12 -5.57 12.87
CA TYR A 32 -3.42 -4.74 13.86
C TYR A 32 -4.09 -3.37 14.02
N SER A 33 -4.05 -2.80 15.22
CA SER A 33 -4.49 -1.41 15.43
C SER A 33 -3.63 -0.40 14.65
N PHE A 34 -4.20 0.79 14.37
CA PHE A 34 -3.52 1.88 13.67
C PHE A 34 -2.19 2.31 14.32
N ASP A 35 -2.00 2.09 15.62
CA ASP A 35 -0.76 2.39 16.34
C ASP A 35 0.46 1.66 15.74
N ASN A 36 0.23 0.55 15.04
CA ASN A 36 1.26 -0.23 14.35
C ASN A 36 1.56 0.26 12.92
N ILE A 37 1.00 1.39 12.48
CA ILE A 37 1.14 1.87 11.09
C ILE A 37 2.60 1.96 10.62
N LYS A 38 3.53 2.40 11.48
CA LYS A 38 4.97 2.47 11.14
C LYS A 38 5.57 1.09 10.84
N ASN A 39 5.14 0.07 11.58
CA ASN A 39 5.58 -1.31 11.35
C ASN A 39 4.98 -1.86 10.06
N ILE A 40 3.69 -1.61 9.82
CA ILE A 40 3.00 -2.01 8.59
C ILE A 40 3.68 -1.40 7.36
N VAL A 41 3.93 -0.10 7.37
CA VAL A 41 4.63 0.64 6.28
C VAL A 41 5.99 -0.01 5.96
N ARG A 42 6.74 -0.40 6.99
CA ARG A 42 8.03 -1.08 6.80
C ARG A 42 7.85 -2.48 6.20
N GLN A 43 6.90 -3.26 6.71
CA GLN A 43 6.62 -4.62 6.25
C GLN A 43 6.18 -4.66 4.78
N VAL A 44 5.37 -3.69 4.34
CA VAL A 44 4.88 -3.63 2.95
C VAL A 44 5.89 -2.96 1.99
N GLY A 45 7.11 -2.69 2.45
CA GLY A 45 8.20 -2.22 1.59
C GLY A 45 8.18 -0.71 1.28
N PHE A 46 7.54 0.10 2.12
CA PHE A 46 7.56 1.58 2.06
C PHE A 46 8.62 2.21 2.98
N GLY A 47 9.47 1.38 3.60
CA GLY A 47 10.57 1.82 4.45
C GLY A 47 10.08 2.63 5.66
N ASN A 48 10.72 3.77 5.92
CA ASN A 48 10.33 4.70 6.99
C ASN A 48 9.56 5.91 6.42
N ASN A 49 8.69 5.72 5.42
CA ASN A 49 7.91 6.81 4.82
C ASN A 49 6.38 6.59 4.92
N PRO A 50 5.78 6.82 6.11
CA PRO A 50 4.35 6.68 6.31
C PRO A 50 3.51 7.67 5.49
N HIS A 51 4.01 8.88 5.24
CA HIS A 51 3.29 9.89 4.47
C HIS A 51 3.09 9.45 3.02
N TYR A 52 4.15 8.97 2.37
CA TYR A 52 4.07 8.46 1.01
C TYR A 52 3.19 7.21 0.93
N PHE A 53 3.31 6.29 1.90
CA PHE A 53 2.41 5.15 2.00
C PHE A 53 0.94 5.59 2.06
N SER A 54 0.57 6.52 2.94
CA SER A 54 -0.81 6.99 3.06
C SER A 54 -1.35 7.60 1.75
N GLN A 55 -0.51 8.31 0.98
CA GLN A 55 -0.91 8.84 -0.33
C GLN A 55 -1.13 7.74 -1.36
N VAL A 56 -0.29 6.70 -1.38
CA VAL A 56 -0.45 5.56 -2.30
C VAL A 56 -1.65 4.72 -1.89
N PHE A 57 -1.82 4.46 -0.60
CA PHE A 57 -2.94 3.71 -0.05
C PHE A 57 -4.28 4.40 -0.33
N LYS A 58 -4.35 5.73 -0.16
CA LYS A 58 -5.54 6.50 -0.53
C LYS A 58 -5.85 6.46 -2.01
N ARG A 59 -4.83 6.59 -2.88
CA ARG A 59 -5.03 6.45 -4.33
C ARG A 59 -5.52 5.07 -4.74
N TYR A 60 -5.10 4.03 -4.01
CA TYR A 60 -5.46 2.65 -4.32
C TYR A 60 -6.84 2.26 -3.78
N THR A 61 -7.17 2.66 -2.55
CA THR A 61 -8.39 2.22 -1.84
C THR A 61 -9.52 3.26 -1.84
N GLY A 62 -9.21 4.52 -2.12
CA GLY A 62 -10.11 5.67 -1.90
C GLY A 62 -10.02 6.28 -0.50
N TYR A 63 -9.43 5.58 0.46
CA TYR A 63 -9.39 5.97 1.88
C TYR A 63 -7.97 6.08 2.40
N THR A 64 -7.70 7.00 3.33
CA THR A 64 -6.46 6.93 4.11
C THR A 64 -6.43 5.64 4.95
N PRO A 65 -5.26 5.15 5.38
CA PRO A 65 -5.17 3.95 6.21
C PRO A 65 -6.02 4.03 7.49
N LYS A 66 -6.13 5.23 8.09
CA LYS A 66 -6.98 5.46 9.25
C LYS A 66 -8.46 5.41 8.89
N GLU A 67 -8.87 6.14 7.85
CA GLU A 67 -10.27 6.10 7.37
C GLU A 67 -10.69 4.69 6.96
N TYR A 68 -9.78 3.89 6.39
CA TYR A 68 -10.06 2.50 6.03
C TYR A 68 -10.35 1.63 7.26
N LEU A 69 -9.63 1.83 8.37
CA LEU A 69 -9.94 1.15 9.63
C LEU A 69 -11.27 1.62 10.23
N ASP A 70 -11.56 2.92 10.16
CA ASP A 70 -12.73 3.53 10.79
C ASP A 70 -14.04 3.34 9.99
N ASN A 71 -13.97 3.10 8.67
CA ASN A 71 -15.17 3.03 7.79
C ASN A 71 -15.46 1.62 7.26
N VAL A 72 -14.46 0.72 7.25
CA VAL A 72 -14.65 -0.66 6.77
C VAL A 72 -15.01 -1.60 7.94
N PHE A 73 -15.00 -1.08 9.18
CA PHE A 73 -15.43 -1.76 10.40
C PHE A 73 -16.24 -0.85 11.31
#